data_AF-A0A212SJ89-F1
#
_entry.id   AF-A0A212SJ89-F1
#
_cell.length_a   1.000
_cell.length_b   1.000
_cell.length_c   1.000
_cell.angle_alpha   90.00
_cell.angle_beta   90.00
_cell.angle_gamma   90.00
#
_symmetry.space_group_name_H-M   'P 1'
#
loop_
_entity.id
_entity.type
_entity.pdbx_description
1 polymer ?
#
loop_
_entity_poly.entity_id
_entity_poly.type
_entity_poly.pdbx_seq_one_letter_code
_entity_poly.pdbx_strand_id
1 'polypeptide(L)'
;MNHIILLLAVLAVFVMPTALVWLLGRRTGFPRWMLLAFLLAGWLTVFVGWSLSQRAQPFLFPETSPCFSTRSTPVSQYFPPDSFCRHADGELRTVNGPDAKLAFWAAATATVAVAGTAVVWRRRRV
;
A
#
# COMPACT_ATOMS: atom_id res chain seq x y z
N MET A 1 -21.24 -19.62 -3.34
CA MET A 1 -20.53 -18.79 -4.34
C MET A 1 -19.54 -17.80 -3.73
N ASN A 2 -19.91 -17.02 -2.70
CA ASN A 2 -18.99 -16.03 -2.09
C ASN A 2 -17.63 -16.59 -1.63
N HIS A 3 -17.59 -17.77 -1.01
CA HIS A 3 -16.34 -18.33 -0.50
C HIS A 3 -15.37 -18.77 -1.60
N ILE A 4 -15.86 -19.24 -2.74
CA ILE A 4 -15.01 -19.65 -3.87
C ILE A 4 -14.38 -18.42 -4.52
N ILE A 5 -15.17 -17.36 -4.72
CA ILE A 5 -14.68 -16.09 -5.26
C ILE A 5 -13.64 -15.49 -4.32
N LEU A 6 -13.89 -15.50 -3.01
CA LEU A 6 -12.93 -15.05 -1.99
C LEU A 6 -11.63 -15.86 -2.06
N LEU A 7 -11.71 -17.19 -2.13
CA LEU A 7 -10.54 -18.07 -2.24
C LEU A 7 -9.73 -17.78 -3.51
N LEU A 8 -10.39 -17.61 -4.65
CA LEU A 8 -9.75 -17.26 -5.91
C LEU A 8 -9.08 -15.88 -5.84
N ALA A 9 -9.73 -14.89 -5.21
CA ALA A 9 -9.17 -13.56 -5.01
C ALA A 9 -7.91 -13.61 -4.11
N VAL A 10 -7.96 -14.35 -3.00
CA VAL A 10 -6.79 -14.55 -2.12
C VAL A 10 -5.66 -15.24 -2.89
N LEU A 11 -5.97 -16.28 -3.66
CA LEU A 11 -4.97 -16.99 -4.46
C LEU A 11 -4.29 -16.07 -5.48
N ALA A 12 -5.08 -15.34 -6.26
CA ALA A 12 -4.60 -14.51 -7.35
C ALA A 12 -3.88 -13.25 -6.87
N VAL A 13 -4.40 -12.58 -5.83
CA VAL A 13 -3.89 -11.29 -5.37
C VAL A 13 -2.78 -11.48 -4.34
N PHE A 14 -2.89 -12.46 -3.44
CA PHE A 14 -1.93 -12.63 -2.35
C PHE A 14 -0.91 -13.74 -2.61
N VAL A 15 -1.39 -14.95 -2.90
CA VAL A 15 -0.52 -16.14 -2.95
C VAL A 15 0.37 -16.13 -4.19
N MET A 16 -0.19 -15.87 -5.37
CA MET A 16 0.58 -15.89 -6.63
C MET A 16 1.71 -14.85 -6.67
N PRO A 17 1.49 -13.56 -6.34
CA PRO A 17 2.57 -12.57 -6.36
C PRO A 17 3.66 -12.88 -5.33
N THR A 18 3.26 -13.31 -4.13
CA THR A 18 4.20 -13.71 -3.07
C THR A 18 5.07 -14.89 -3.53
N ALA A 19 4.45 -15.93 -4.08
CA ALA A 19 5.14 -17.11 -4.57
C ALA A 19 6.08 -16.78 -5.73
N LEU A 20 5.64 -15.93 -6.68
CA LEU A 20 6.45 -15.50 -7.81
C LEU A 20 7.71 -14.75 -7.36
N VAL A 21 7.54 -13.74 -6.50
CA VAL A 21 8.67 -12.97 -5.94
C VAL A 21 9.61 -13.88 -5.16
N TRP A 22 9.07 -14.79 -4.35
CA TRP A 22 9.87 -15.75 -3.59
C TRP A 22 10.70 -16.66 -4.49
N LEU A 23 10.08 -17.26 -5.51
CA LEU A 23 10.75 -18.17 -6.45
C LEU A 23 11.81 -17.45 -7.28
N LEU A 24 11.50 -16.27 -7.83
CA LEU A 24 12.45 -15.43 -8.57
C LEU A 24 13.61 -15.00 -7.68
N GLY A 25 13.31 -14.59 -6.44
CA GLY A 25 14.30 -14.21 -5.45
C GLY A 25 15.26 -15.34 -5.11
N ARG A 26 14.72 -16.54 -4.91
CA ARG A 26 15.50 -17.76 -4.65
C ARG A 26 16.38 -18.13 -5.84
N ARG A 27 15.85 -18.06 -7.08
CA ARG A 27 16.60 -18.33 -8.32
C ARG A 27 17.74 -17.34 -8.55
N THR A 28 17.57 -16.09 -8.13
CA THR A 28 18.58 -15.03 -8.29
C THR A 28 19.60 -15.01 -7.15
N GLY A 29 19.52 -15.94 -6.20
CA GLY A 29 20.48 -16.13 -5.13
C GLY A 29 20.33 -15.17 -3.96
N PHE A 30 19.20 -14.44 -3.86
CA PHE A 30 18.98 -13.54 -2.73
C PHE A 30 18.89 -14.29 -1.39
N PRO A 31 19.42 -13.71 -0.30
CA PRO A 31 19.33 -14.32 1.00
C PRO A 31 17.88 -14.30 1.47
N ARG A 32 17.44 -15.41 2.08
CA ARG A 32 16.03 -15.63 2.46
C ARG A 32 15.47 -14.54 3.37
N TRP A 33 16.29 -14.00 4.27
CA TRP A 33 15.87 -12.93 5.19
C TRP A 33 15.55 -11.61 4.46
N MET A 34 16.29 -11.25 3.39
CA MET A 34 15.99 -10.07 2.59
C MET A 34 14.71 -10.25 1.80
N LEU A 35 14.46 -11.45 1.28
CA LEU A 35 13.20 -11.76 0.59
C LEU A 35 12.00 -11.68 1.53
N LEU A 36 12.14 -12.19 2.77
CA LEU A 36 11.10 -12.03 3.79
C LEU A 36 10.86 -10.57 4.12
N ALA A 37 11.91 -9.79 4.37
CA ALA A 37 11.78 -8.36 4.66
C ALA A 37 11.11 -7.60 3.50
N PHE A 38 11.47 -7.91 2.25
CA PHE A 38 10.87 -7.32 1.06
C PHE A 38 9.39 -7.64 0.95
N LEU A 39 9.00 -8.91 1.12
CA LEU A 39 7.61 -9.33 1.06
C LEU A 39 6.78 -8.69 2.18
N LEU A 40 7.31 -8.64 3.40
CA LEU A 40 6.62 -8.01 4.53
C LEU A 40 6.42 -6.51 4.29
N ALA A 41 7.45 -5.79 3.87
CA ALA A 41 7.35 -4.35 3.57
C ALA A 41 6.41 -4.07 2.39
N GLY A 42 6.49 -4.88 1.33
CA GLY A 42 5.62 -4.78 0.17
C GLY A 42 4.15 -4.99 0.53
N TRP A 43 3.84 -6.06 1.28
CA TRP A 43 2.48 -6.31 1.75
C TRP A 43 1.97 -5.23 2.70
N LEU A 44 2.80 -4.77 3.63
CA LEU A 44 2.45 -3.65 4.52
C LEU A 44 2.09 -2.41 3.70
N THR A 45 2.87 -2.08 2.68
CA THR A 45 2.59 -0.94 1.78
C THR A 45 1.26 -1.10 1.05
N VAL A 46 0.97 -2.30 0.53
CA VAL A 46 -0.31 -2.60 -0.15
C VAL A 46 -1.49 -2.47 0.82
N PHE A 47 -1.40 -3.04 2.03
CA PHE A 47 -2.49 -2.96 3.01
C PHE A 47 -2.72 -1.54 3.52
N VAL A 48 -1.65 -0.78 3.79
CA VAL A 48 -1.76 0.62 4.18
C VAL A 48 -2.35 1.43 3.03
N GLY A 49 -1.80 1.33 1.81
CA GLY A 49 -2.34 2.03 0.64
C GLY A 49 -3.81 1.71 0.36
N TRP A 50 -4.21 0.44 0.50
CA TRP A 50 -5.61 0.02 0.39
C TRP A 50 -6.48 0.68 1.45
N SER A 51 -6.11 0.59 2.73
CA SER A 51 -6.87 1.21 3.83
C SER A 51 -7.03 2.72 3.63
N LEU A 52 -5.98 3.41 3.22
CA LEU A 52 -6.00 4.85 2.92
C LEU A 52 -6.87 5.19 1.70
N SER A 53 -6.89 4.31 0.70
CA SER A 53 -7.77 4.46 -0.48
C SER A 53 -9.23 4.36 -0.08
N GLN A 54 -9.59 3.40 0.79
CA GLN A 54 -10.97 3.22 1.25
C GLN A 54 -11.46 4.42 2.08
N ARG A 55 -10.62 5.00 2.95
CA ARG A 55 -10.96 6.22 3.72
C ARG A 55 -11.24 7.44 2.84
N ALA A 56 -10.61 7.51 1.67
CA ALA A 56 -10.82 8.57 0.69
C ALA A 56 -12.13 8.45 -0.10
N GLN A 57 -12.90 7.36 0.08
CA GLN A 57 -14.16 7.12 -0.63
C GLN A 57 -15.36 7.40 0.28
N PRO A 58 -15.91 8.64 0.28
CA PRO A 58 -17.01 9.02 1.16
C PRO A 58 -18.30 8.24 0.91
N PHE A 59 -18.52 7.74 -0.32
CA PHE A 59 -19.72 6.97 -0.65
C PHE A 59 -19.68 5.52 -0.16
N LEU A 60 -18.48 4.92 -0.12
CA LEU A 60 -18.31 3.52 0.28
C LEU A 60 -18.11 3.37 1.80
N PHE A 61 -17.55 4.39 2.46
CA PHE A 61 -17.24 4.38 3.90
C PHE A 61 -17.68 5.68 4.59
N PRO A 62 -19.00 5.92 4.72
CA PRO A 62 -19.55 7.17 5.25
C PRO A 62 -19.14 7.47 6.70
N GLU A 63 -19.07 6.44 7.54
CA GLU A 63 -18.76 6.56 8.99
C GLU A 63 -17.30 6.91 9.27
N THR A 64 -16.38 6.61 8.35
CA THR A 64 -14.92 6.77 8.56
C THR A 64 -14.28 7.79 7.64
N SER A 65 -15.03 8.28 6.65
CA SER A 65 -14.51 9.27 5.70
C SER A 65 -14.76 10.69 6.23
N PRO A 66 -13.71 11.48 6.49
CA PRO A 66 -13.88 12.88 6.88
C PRO A 66 -14.55 13.74 5.79
N CYS A 67 -14.63 13.26 4.55
CA CYS A 67 -15.31 13.93 3.44
C CYS A 67 -16.83 13.67 3.41
N PHE A 68 -17.36 12.72 4.19
CA PHE A 68 -18.78 12.35 4.13
C PHE A 68 -19.68 13.44 4.73
N SER A 69 -19.29 13.99 5.88
CA SER A 69 -20.05 15.04 6.59
C SER A 69 -20.22 16.32 5.78
N THR A 70 -19.25 16.64 4.91
CA THR A 70 -19.21 17.88 4.13
C THR A 70 -19.94 17.77 2.78
N ARG A 71 -20.41 16.57 2.37
CA ARG A 71 -20.92 16.27 1.00
C ARG A 71 -20.02 16.78 -0.13
N SER A 72 -18.75 17.06 0.17
CA SER A 72 -17.78 17.60 -0.77
C SER A 72 -17.20 16.46 -1.59
N THR A 73 -17.07 16.66 -2.90
CA THR A 73 -16.31 15.73 -3.74
C THR A 73 -14.82 15.77 -3.32
N PRO A 74 -14.19 14.61 -3.04
CA PRO A 74 -12.79 14.59 -2.66
C PRO A 74 -11.94 15.12 -3.82
N VAL A 75 -11.09 16.12 -3.55
CA VAL A 75 -10.11 16.59 -4.52
C VAL A 75 -8.90 15.66 -4.36
N SER A 76 -8.93 14.52 -5.07
CA SER A 76 -7.79 13.62 -5.13
C SER A 76 -6.72 14.24 -6.03
N GLN A 77 -5.66 14.81 -5.45
CA GLN A 77 -4.55 15.32 -6.27
C GLN A 77 -3.70 14.17 -6.80
N TYR A 78 -3.37 13.19 -5.97
CA TYR A 78 -2.60 12.02 -6.36
C TYR A 78 -3.02 10.86 -5.45
N PHE A 79 -2.94 9.63 -5.96
CA PHE A 79 -3.20 8.38 -5.22
C PHE A 79 -2.72 8.42 -3.74
N PRO A 80 -3.31 7.60 -2.84
CA PRO A 80 -3.10 7.70 -1.39
C PRO A 80 -1.59 7.65 -1.12
N PRO A 81 -1.02 8.67 -0.47
CA PRO A 81 -1.52 9.25 0.78
C PRO A 81 -2.14 10.66 0.69
N ASP A 82 -2.11 11.33 -0.46
CA ASP A 82 -2.48 12.75 -0.59
C ASP A 82 -3.90 12.96 -1.15
N SER A 83 -4.90 12.57 -0.36
CA SER A 83 -6.31 12.91 -0.60
C SER A 83 -6.79 14.00 0.35
N PHE A 84 -7.53 14.98 -0.18
CA PHE A 84 -8.03 16.14 0.57
C PHE A 84 -9.55 16.28 0.46
N CYS A 85 -10.19 16.66 1.57
CA CYS A 85 -11.58 17.09 1.60
C CYS A 85 -11.62 18.62 1.66
N ARG A 86 -12.45 19.23 0.80
CA ARG A 86 -12.75 20.65 0.92
C ARG A 86 -13.87 20.86 1.95
N HIS A 87 -13.57 21.60 3.01
CA HIS A 87 -14.55 21.92 4.06
C HIS A 87 -15.36 23.19 3.72
N ALA A 88 -16.42 23.43 4.48
CA ALA A 88 -17.34 24.56 4.27
C ALA A 88 -16.66 25.94 4.45
N ASP A 89 -15.56 26.00 5.20
CA ASP A 89 -14.66 27.15 5.34
C ASP A 89 -13.75 27.36 4.12
N GLY A 90 -13.79 26.45 3.14
CA GLY A 90 -12.94 26.48 1.95
C GLY A 90 -11.58 25.83 2.14
N GLU A 91 -11.24 25.40 3.37
CA GLU A 91 -9.95 24.78 3.69
C GLU A 91 -9.87 23.34 3.16
N LEU A 92 -8.65 22.95 2.75
CA LEU A 92 -8.33 21.60 2.34
C LEU A 92 -7.75 20.84 3.53
N ARG A 93 -8.46 19.84 4.02
CA ARG A 93 -8.02 19.00 5.14
C ARG A 93 -7.68 17.60 4.63
N THR A 94 -6.56 17.06 5.10
CA THR A 94 -6.10 15.74 4.66
C THR A 94 -7.07 14.67 5.16
N VAL A 95 -7.42 13.72 4.29
CA VAL A 95 -8.32 12.61 4.63
C VAL A 95 -7.68 11.64 5.62
N ASN A 96 -6.37 11.44 5.46
CA ASN A 96 -5.65 10.36 6.10
C ASN A 96 -4.88 10.80 7.36
N GLY A 97 -4.78 12.10 7.63
CA GLY A 97 -3.94 12.66 8.67
C GLY A 97 -2.44 12.63 8.31
N PRO A 98 -1.60 13.41 9.01
CA PRO A 98 -0.15 13.46 8.77
C PRO A 98 0.54 12.13 9.07
N ASP A 99 0.09 11.39 10.09
CA ASP A 99 0.72 10.13 10.52
C ASP A 99 0.58 9.01 9.49
N ALA A 100 -0.57 8.92 8.82
CA ALA A 100 -0.78 7.92 7.78
C ALA A 100 0.08 8.17 6.54
N LYS A 101 0.34 9.45 6.22
CA LYS A 101 1.26 9.83 5.15
C LYS A 101 2.68 9.39 5.49
N LEU A 102 3.13 9.60 6.73
CA LEU A 102 4.41 9.12 7.22
C LEU A 102 4.52 7.59 7.14
N ALA A 103 3.49 6.87 7.61
CA ALA A 103 3.48 5.40 7.57
C ALA A 103 3.55 4.84 6.14
N PHE A 104 2.79 5.42 5.20
CA PHE A 104 2.81 5.01 3.80
C PHE A 104 4.18 5.25 3.16
N TRP A 105 4.73 6.45 3.30
CA TRP A 105 6.04 6.78 2.72
C TRP A 105 7.16 5.96 3.35
N ALA A 106 7.12 5.72 4.67
CA ALA A 106 8.08 4.85 5.34
C ALA A 106 8.05 3.42 4.76
N ALA A 107 6.86 2.84 4.57
CA ALA A 107 6.70 1.51 4.00
C ALA A 107 7.15 1.45 2.53
N ALA A 108 6.80 2.45 1.73
CA ALA A 108 7.21 2.57 0.34
C ALA A 108 8.74 2.71 0.21
N THR A 109 9.36 3.59 1.00
CA THR A 109 10.81 3.78 1.02
C THR A 109 11.53 2.53 1.51
N ALA A 110 11.02 1.85 2.54
CA ALA A 110 11.58 0.58 3.00
C ALA A 110 11.55 -0.48 1.88
N THR A 111 10.46 -0.56 1.13
CA THR A 111 10.33 -1.49 -0.01
C THR A 111 11.39 -1.21 -1.09
N VAL A 112 11.56 0.07 -1.47
CA VAL A 112 12.57 0.50 -2.45
C VAL A 112 14.00 0.27 -1.93
N ALA A 113 14.26 0.58 -0.67
CA ALA A 113 15.57 0.39 -0.04
C ALA A 113 15.94 -1.10 0.04
N VAL A 114 14.99 -1.97 0.38
CA VAL A 114 15.23 -3.43 0.39
C VAL A 114 15.50 -3.94 -1.02
N ALA A 115 14.77 -3.49 -2.04
CA ALA A 115 15.07 -3.85 -3.43
C ALA A 115 16.46 -3.37 -3.87
N GLY A 116 16.81 -2.11 -3.58
CA GLY A 116 18.11 -1.52 -3.92
C GLY A 116 19.28 -2.22 -3.21
N THR A 117 19.14 -2.49 -1.91
CA THR A 117 20.14 -3.23 -1.14
C THR A 117 20.32 -4.65 -1.66
N ALA A 118 19.24 -5.31 -2.10
CA ALA A 118 19.33 -6.60 -2.77
C ALA A 118 20.19 -6.48 -4.04
N VAL A 119 19.86 -5.56 -4.94
CA VAL A 119 20.63 -5.34 -6.19
C VAL A 119 22.11 -5.08 -5.91
N VAL A 120 22.43 -4.22 -4.94
CA VAL A 120 23.82 -3.92 -4.55
C VAL A 120 24.53 -5.15 -3.98
N TRP A 121 23.87 -5.91 -3.10
CA TRP A 121 24.44 -7.14 -2.54
C TRP A 121 24.76 -8.17 -3.62
N ARG A 122 23.88 -8.32 -4.63
CA ARG A 122 24.10 -9.22 -5.75
C ARG A 122 25.31 -8.78 -6.59
N ARG A 123 25.42 -7.48 -6.89
CA ARG A 123 26.58 -6.92 -7.62
C ARG A 123 27.92 -7.09 -6.89
N ARG A 124 27.92 -7.22 -5.56
CA ARG A 124 29.14 -7.45 -4.77
C ARG A 124 29.55 -8.93 -4.67
N ARG A 125 28.69 -9.86 -5.10
CA ARG A 125 28.94 -11.31 -5.06
C ARG A 125 29.16 -11.95 -6.44
N VAL A 126 28.92 -11.19 -7.52
CA VAL A 126 29.30 -11.53 -8.90
C VAL A 126 30.64 -10.89 -9.17
#